data_AF-A0A815XRA6-F1
#
_entry.id   AF-A0A815XRA6-F1
#
_cell.length_a   1.000
_cell.length_b   1.000
_cell.length_c   1.000
_cell.angle_alpha   90.00
_cell.angle_beta   90.00
_cell.angle_gamma   90.00
#
_symmetry.space_group_name_H-M   'P 1'
#
loop_
_entity.id
_entity.type
_entity.pdbx_description
1 polymer ?
#
loop_
_entity_poly.entity_id
_entity_poly.type
_entity_poly.pdbx_seq_one_letter_code
_entity_poly.pdbx_strand_id
1 'polypeptide(L)'
;SHILINFSSTDTGLILKLTGFNQHLSKYLETVLKVIYNFQINEEDTIAWKQELKDNYLKELNNSKKLIKQVRMYLMKGIWWPVFEKIQFLNEITQKQIIDFSILFRSNLTINMLVAGNMTAQ
;
A
#
# COMPACT_ATOMS: atom_id res chain seq x y z
N SER A 1 9.87 -23.82 -3.30
CA SER A 1 10.79 -22.68 -3.14
C SER A 1 9.97 -21.48 -2.68
N HIS A 2 10.14 -21.03 -1.43
CA HIS A 2 9.29 -19.97 -0.85
C HIS A 2 9.80 -18.59 -1.29
N ILE A 3 8.99 -17.88 -2.07
CA ILE A 3 9.19 -16.46 -2.35
C ILE A 3 8.26 -15.69 -1.41
N LEU A 4 8.82 -14.73 -0.69
CA LEU A 4 8.09 -13.85 0.19
C LEU A 4 7.93 -12.50 -0.50
N ILE A 5 6.67 -12.09 -0.66
CA ILE A 5 6.29 -10.77 -1.16
C ILE A 5 5.69 -10.00 0.00
N ASN A 6 6.25 -8.83 0.29
CA ASN A 6 5.66 -7.88 1.22
C ASN A 6 5.40 -6.57 0.47
N PHE A 7 4.14 -6.15 0.46
CA PHE A 7 3.68 -4.93 -0.17
C PHE A 7 2.99 -4.08 0.87
N SER A 8 3.48 -2.86 1.06
CA SER A 8 2.98 -1.94 2.08
C SER A 8 2.97 -0.50 1.58
N SER A 9 2.04 0.30 2.09
CA SER A 9 1.98 1.73 1.84
C SER A 9 2.65 2.51 2.98
N THR A 10 3.15 3.68 2.64
CA THR A 10 3.74 4.67 3.54
C THR A 10 3.14 6.05 3.24
N ASP A 11 3.47 7.04 4.08
CA ASP A 11 3.04 8.43 3.86
C ASP A 11 3.56 9.02 2.54
N THR A 12 4.65 8.48 1.98
CA THR A 12 5.31 9.01 0.76
C THR A 12 5.22 8.09 -0.46
N GLY A 13 4.56 6.94 -0.36
CA GLY A 13 4.46 6.01 -1.48
C GLY A 13 4.33 4.54 -1.07
N LEU A 14 4.78 3.64 -1.93
CA LEU A 14 4.65 2.20 -1.78
C LEU A 14 6.03 1.54 -1.60
N ILE A 15 6.08 0.51 -0.76
CA ILE A 15 7.26 -0.32 -0.55
C ILE A 15 6.90 -1.75 -0.99
N LEU A 16 7.61 -2.23 -2.01
CA LEU A 16 7.59 -3.62 -2.45
C LEU A 16 8.91 -4.29 -2.05
N LYS A 17 8.81 -5.35 -1.23
CA LYS A 17 9.94 -6.19 -0.84
C LYS A 17 9.72 -7.60 -1.35
N LEU A 18 10.65 -8.07 -2.17
CA LEU A 18 10.69 -9.42 -2.71
C LEU A 18 11.92 -10.14 -2.14
N THR A 19 11.73 -11.32 -1.55
CA THR A 19 12.81 -12.13 -0.98
C THR A 19 12.62 -13.59 -1.38
N GLY A 20 13.65 -14.25 -1.88
CA GLY A 20 13.56 -15.64 -2.31
C GLY A 20 14.71 -16.06 -3.24
N PHE A 21 14.53 -17.18 -3.93
CA PHE A 21 15.52 -17.68 -4.89
C PHE A 21 15.58 -16.79 -6.15
N ASN A 22 16.79 -16.36 -6.52
CA ASN A 22 17.04 -15.41 -7.62
C ASN A 22 16.48 -15.86 -8.97
N GLN A 23 16.46 -17.17 -9.21
CA GLN A 23 16.02 -17.81 -10.46
C GLN A 23 14.62 -17.41 -10.91
N HIS A 24 13.76 -17.05 -9.95
CA HIS A 24 12.36 -16.70 -10.22
C HIS A 24 12.03 -15.25 -9.87
N LEU A 25 12.86 -14.59 -9.06
CA LEU A 25 12.56 -13.28 -8.46
C LEU A 25 12.18 -12.22 -9.52
N SER A 26 12.89 -12.21 -10.65
CA SER A 26 12.62 -11.31 -11.78
C SER A 26 11.22 -11.51 -12.37
N LYS A 27 10.83 -12.77 -12.64
CA LYS A 27 9.52 -13.11 -13.19
C LYS A 27 8.38 -12.74 -12.23
N TYR A 28 8.60 -12.92 -10.92
CA TYR A 28 7.62 -12.51 -9.91
C TYR A 28 7.50 -10.98 -9.84
N LEU A 29 8.63 -10.27 -9.83
CA LEU A 29 8.64 -8.81 -9.88
C LEU A 29 7.89 -8.29 -11.11
N GLU A 30 8.18 -8.82 -12.29
CA GLU A 30 7.51 -8.44 -13.54
C GLU A 30 5.99 -8.67 -13.45
N THR A 31 5.57 -9.79 -12.87
CA THR A 31 4.15 -10.12 -12.67
C THR A 31 3.47 -9.11 -11.74
N VAL A 32 4.08 -8.79 -10.61
CA VAL A 32 3.55 -7.81 -9.65
C VAL A 32 3.45 -6.42 -10.30
N LEU A 33 4.48 -6.00 -11.04
CA LEU A 33 4.48 -4.73 -11.75
C LEU A 33 3.38 -4.67 -12.82
N LYS A 34 3.15 -5.76 -13.56
CA LYS A 34 2.04 -5.85 -14.52
C LYS A 34 0.68 -5.72 -13.85
N VAL A 35 0.49 -6.33 -12.68
CA VAL A 35 -0.75 -6.21 -11.90
C VAL A 35 -0.94 -4.76 -11.42
N ILE A 36 0.12 -4.11 -10.93
CA ILE A 36 0.06 -2.70 -10.51
C ILE A 36 -0.24 -1.77 -11.70
N TYR A 37 0.37 -2.03 -12.85
CA TYR A 37 0.20 -1.21 -14.06
C TYR A 37 -1.21 -1.33 -14.63
N ASN A 38 -1.74 -2.56 -14.69
CA ASN A 38 -3.08 -2.85 -15.20
C ASN A 38 -4.14 -2.89 -14.10
N PHE A 39 -3.89 -2.22 -12.96
CA PHE A 39 -4.80 -2.27 -11.83
C PHE A 39 -6.20 -1.80 -12.24
N GLN A 40 -7.19 -2.64 -11.98
CA GLN A 40 -8.60 -2.37 -12.13
C GLN A 40 -9.33 -2.96 -10.93
N ILE A 41 -10.43 -2.34 -10.54
CA ILE A 41 -11.30 -2.80 -9.47
C ILE A 41 -12.73 -2.54 -9.90
N ASN A 42 -13.64 -3.47 -9.66
CA ASN A 42 -15.07 -3.29 -9.93
C ASN A 42 -15.77 -2.61 -8.73
N GLU A 43 -17.05 -2.30 -8.86
CA GLU A 43 -17.79 -1.59 -7.81
C GLU A 43 -18.02 -2.47 -6.56
N GLU A 44 -18.33 -3.75 -6.74
CA GLU A 44 -18.55 -4.71 -5.65
C GLU A 44 -17.28 -4.89 -4.80
N ASP A 45 -16.14 -5.10 -5.46
CA ASP A 45 -14.82 -5.21 -4.84
C ASP A 45 -14.43 -3.91 -4.14
N THR A 46 -14.82 -2.75 -4.68
CA THR A 46 -14.58 -1.45 -4.04
C THR A 46 -15.35 -1.35 -2.72
N ILE A 47 -16.61 -1.78 -2.70
CA ILE A 47 -17.44 -1.79 -1.49
C ILE A 47 -16.86 -2.76 -0.45
N ALA A 48 -16.51 -3.97 -0.88
CA ALA A 48 -15.92 -4.98 0.00
C ALA A 48 -14.58 -4.50 0.59
N TRP A 49 -13.71 -3.92 -0.23
CA TRP A 49 -12.43 -3.36 0.20
C TRP A 49 -12.60 -2.23 1.21
N LYS A 50 -13.55 -1.30 0.97
CA LYS A 50 -13.85 -0.24 1.94
C LYS A 50 -14.30 -0.80 3.28
N GLN A 51 -15.17 -1.79 3.27
CA GLN A 51 -15.68 -2.39 4.49
C GLN A 51 -14.55 -3.07 5.28
N GLU A 52 -13.71 -3.85 4.61
CA GLU A 52 -12.54 -4.47 5.24
C GLU A 52 -11.57 -3.41 5.83
N LEU A 53 -11.31 -2.34 5.06
CA LEU A 53 -10.44 -1.26 5.50
C LEU A 53 -11.00 -0.53 6.73
N LYS A 54 -12.31 -0.29 6.75
CA LYS A 54 -13.01 0.30 7.89
C LYS A 54 -12.88 -0.57 9.14
N ASP A 55 -13.08 -1.87 9.02
CA ASP A 55 -12.97 -2.81 10.14
C ASP A 55 -11.54 -2.87 10.68
N ASN A 56 -10.54 -2.83 9.80
CA ASN A 56 -9.14 -2.75 10.18
C ASN A 56 -8.83 -1.45 10.94
N TYR A 57 -9.34 -0.31 10.46
CA TYR A 57 -9.23 0.99 11.13
C TYR A 57 -9.88 1.00 12.52
N LEU A 58 -11.07 0.44 12.67
CA LEU A 58 -11.74 0.32 13.97
C LEU A 58 -10.95 -0.56 14.94
N LYS A 59 -10.39 -1.69 14.46
CA LYS A 59 -9.49 -2.53 15.26
C LYS A 59 -8.24 -1.77 15.71
N GLU A 60 -7.71 -0.86 14.89
CA GLU A 60 -6.57 -0.03 15.29
C GLU A 60 -6.93 0.96 16.40
N LEU A 61 -8.09 1.61 16.32
CA LEU A 61 -8.56 2.56 17.33
C LEU A 61 -8.85 1.87 18.67
N ASN A 62 -9.39 0.64 18.65
CA ASN A 62 -9.63 -0.16 19.84
C ASN A 62 -8.34 -0.67 20.50
N ASN A 63 -7.19 -0.60 19.82
CA ASN A 63 -5.90 -0.98 20.37
C ASN A 63 -5.21 0.23 21.01
N SER A 64 -5.18 0.27 22.34
CA SER A 64 -4.62 1.39 23.10
C SER A 64 -3.18 1.77 22.72
N LYS A 65 -2.31 0.78 22.46
CA LYS A 65 -0.92 1.04 22.03
C LYS A 65 -0.86 1.71 20.65
N LYS A 66 -1.69 1.25 19.71
CA LYS A 66 -1.78 1.85 18.38
C LYS A 66 -2.36 3.27 18.45
N LEU A 67 -3.42 3.46 19.26
CA LEU A 67 -4.05 4.76 19.46
C LEU A 67 -3.08 5.80 20.05
N ILE A 68 -2.31 5.45 21.07
CA ILE A 68 -1.29 6.35 21.65
C ILE A 68 -0.25 6.74 20.58
N LYS A 69 0.19 5.78 19.77
CA LYS A 69 1.10 6.07 18.65
C LYS A 69 0.45 7.04 17.65
N GLN A 70 -0.83 6.89 17.35
CA GLN A 70 -1.58 7.76 16.45
C GLN A 70 -1.61 9.21 16.96
N VAL A 71 -2.06 9.41 18.20
CA VAL A 71 -2.10 10.75 18.83
C VAL A 71 -0.71 11.38 18.87
N ARG A 72 0.31 10.62 19.24
CA ARG A 72 1.69 11.11 19.24
C ARG A 72 2.14 11.57 17.85
N MET A 73 1.87 10.78 16.81
CA MET A 73 2.25 11.14 15.44
C MET A 73 1.49 12.37 14.95
N TYR A 74 0.21 12.50 15.30
CA TYR A 74 -0.60 13.69 14.99
C TYR A 74 -0.03 14.97 15.59
N LEU A 75 0.38 14.91 16.85
CA LEU A 75 0.95 16.07 17.55
C LEU A 75 2.35 16.43 17.06
N MET A 76 3.15 15.43 16.65
CA MET A 76 4.56 15.62 16.30
C MET A 76 4.81 15.88 14.82
N LYS A 77 3.95 15.41 13.91
CA LYS A 77 4.13 15.54 12.46
C LYS A 77 3.19 16.60 11.90
N GLY A 78 3.73 17.57 11.17
CA GLY A 78 2.93 18.62 10.51
C GLY A 78 2.03 18.13 9.37
N ILE A 79 2.34 16.97 8.77
CA ILE A 79 1.50 16.33 7.74
C ILE A 79 1.38 14.85 8.10
N TRP A 80 0.30 14.50 8.80
CA TRP A 80 -0.02 13.12 9.14
C TRP A 80 -1.52 12.95 9.36
N TRP A 81 -2.10 11.92 8.74
CA TRP A 81 -3.54 11.67 8.75
C TRP A 81 -3.89 10.54 9.74
N PRO A 82 -4.56 10.83 10.87
CA PRO A 82 -5.00 9.81 11.81
C PRO A 82 -6.06 8.89 11.22
N VAL A 83 -6.14 7.68 11.76
CA VAL A 83 -7.14 6.70 11.33
C VAL A 83 -8.57 7.19 11.52
N PHE A 84 -8.87 7.99 12.55
CA PHE A 84 -10.22 8.53 12.75
C PHE A 84 -10.63 9.49 11.61
N GLU A 85 -9.73 10.32 11.11
CA GLU A 85 -9.98 11.17 9.92
C GLU A 85 -10.12 10.31 8.66
N LYS A 86 -9.26 9.28 8.49
CA LYS A 86 -9.36 8.36 7.33
C LYS A 86 -10.70 7.64 7.26
N ILE A 87 -11.27 7.23 8.39
CA ILE A 87 -12.60 6.60 8.44
C ILE A 87 -13.68 7.56 7.91
N GLN A 88 -13.59 8.86 8.25
CA GLN A 88 -14.57 9.85 7.82
C GLN A 88 -14.64 9.98 6.30
N PHE A 89 -13.48 10.01 5.63
CA PHE A 89 -13.40 10.13 4.18
C PHE A 89 -13.59 8.82 3.41
N LEU A 90 -13.52 7.66 4.07
CA LEU A 90 -13.56 6.35 3.40
C LEU A 90 -14.86 6.12 2.61
N ASN A 91 -15.99 6.64 3.10
CA ASN A 91 -17.27 6.52 2.42
C ASN A 91 -17.31 7.36 1.13
N GLU A 92 -16.60 8.49 1.09
CA GLU A 92 -16.58 9.44 -0.02
C GLU A 92 -15.75 8.95 -1.22
N ILE A 93 -14.88 7.96 -1.03
CA ILE A 93 -13.99 7.43 -2.08
C ILE A 93 -14.80 6.65 -3.12
N THR A 94 -14.88 7.11 -4.36
CA THR A 94 -15.56 6.37 -5.44
C THR A 94 -14.62 5.39 -6.15
N GLN A 95 -15.17 4.34 -6.77
CA GLN A 95 -14.40 3.42 -7.63
C GLN A 95 -13.60 4.19 -8.70
N LYS A 96 -14.25 5.17 -9.33
CA LYS A 96 -13.61 6.05 -10.32
C LYS A 96 -12.40 6.78 -9.75
N GLN A 97 -12.52 7.39 -8.56
CA GLN A 97 -11.39 8.06 -7.91
C GLN A 97 -10.22 7.11 -7.62
N ILE A 98 -10.49 5.84 -7.27
CA ILE A 98 -9.43 4.84 -7.05
C ILE A 98 -8.71 4.53 -8.37
N ILE A 99 -9.46 4.33 -9.46
CA ILE A 99 -8.89 4.05 -10.79
C ILE A 99 -8.07 5.26 -11.28
N ASP A 100 -8.65 6.45 -11.21
CA ASP A 100 -8.00 7.71 -11.60
C ASP A 100 -6.74 7.95 -10.77
N PHE A 101 -6.80 7.73 -9.45
CA PHE A 101 -5.64 7.76 -8.57
C PHE A 101 -4.58 6.76 -9.01
N SER A 102 -4.95 5.52 -9.36
CA SER A 102 -3.97 4.51 -9.79
C SER A 102 -3.20 4.95 -11.05
N ILE A 103 -3.88 5.61 -11.98
CA ILE A 103 -3.28 6.13 -13.22
C ILE A 103 -2.35 7.31 -12.91
N LEU A 104 -2.84 8.28 -12.14
CA LEU A 104 -2.06 9.47 -11.73
C LEU A 104 -0.87 9.11 -10.85
N PHE A 105 -1.04 8.15 -9.96
CA PHE A 105 0.02 7.66 -9.08
C PHE A 105 1.17 7.11 -9.91
N ARG A 106 0.88 6.30 -10.94
CA ARG A 106 1.90 5.69 -11.81
C ARG A 106 2.58 6.69 -12.75
N SER A 107 1.96 7.81 -13.10
CA SER A 107 2.56 8.78 -14.03
C SER A 107 3.70 9.60 -13.41
N ASN A 108 3.76 9.71 -12.07
CA ASN A 108 4.73 10.53 -11.36
C ASN A 108 5.49 9.74 -10.27
N LEU A 109 6.06 8.58 -10.63
CA LEU A 109 6.81 7.74 -9.69
C LEU A 109 8.31 7.98 -9.77
N THR A 110 8.94 8.12 -8.60
CA THR A 110 10.38 7.91 -8.42
C THR A 110 10.60 6.54 -7.81
N ILE A 111 11.43 5.70 -8.45
CA ILE A 111 11.72 4.35 -7.99
C ILE A 111 13.11 4.34 -7.34
N ASN A 112 13.14 4.08 -6.04
CA ASN A 112 14.36 3.77 -5.31
C ASN A 112 14.42 2.27 -5.05
N MET A 113 15.48 1.60 -5.51
CA MET A 113 15.61 0.16 -5.41
C MET A 113 16.93 -0.21 -4.74
N LEU A 114 16.87 -1.19 -3.84
CA LEU A 114 18.03 -1.88 -3.30
C LEU A 114 17.95 -3.34 -3.69
N VAL A 115 18.92 -3.80 -4.48
CA VAL A 115 19.10 -5.22 -4.81
C VAL A 115 20.30 -5.72 -4.03
N ALA A 116 20.10 -6.75 -3.22
CA ALA A 116 21.15 -7.37 -2.42
C ALA A 116 21.03 -8.90 -2.50
N GLY A 117 22.13 -9.58 -2.81
CA GLY A 117 22.19 -11.04 -2.92
C GLY A 117 23.08 -11.52 -4.05
N ASN A 118 22.91 -12.79 -4.44
CA ASN A 118 23.67 -13.44 -5.51
C ASN A 118 23.22 -13.01 -6.92
N MET A 119 23.32 -11.72 -7.23
CA MET A 119 22.94 -11.12 -8.51
C MET A 119 24.11 -10.30 -9.04
N THR A 120 24.31 -10.30 -10.35
CA THR A 120 25.29 -9.44 -11.01
C THR A 120 24.73 -8.04 -11.19
N ALA A 121 25.59 -7.01 -11.18
CA ALA A 121 25.19 -5.61 -11.35
C ALA A 121 24.82 -5.25 -12.82
N GLN A 122 24.68 -6.24 -13.68
CA GLN A 122 24.63 -6.10 -15.14
C GLN A 122 23.20 -6.11 -15.67
#